data_AF-A0A4Y2ACU0-F1
#
_entry.id   AF-A0A4Y2ACU0-F1
#
_cell.length_a   1.000
_cell.length_b   1.000
_cell.length_c   1.000
_cell.angle_alpha   90.00
_cell.angle_beta   90.00
_cell.angle_gamma   90.00
#
_symmetry.space_group_name_H-M   'P 1'
#
loop_
_entity.id
_entity.type
_entity.pdbx_description
1 polymer ?
#
loop_
_entity_poly.entity_id
_entity_poly.type
_entity_poly.pdbx_seq_one_letter_code
_entity_poly.pdbx_strand_id
1 'polypeptide(L)'
;MLITPKITSMKGATVVFYDYPENASKSTKSVERIRRTKKHISGNVMLDESISATMSQEIFLSNYKNKQRLVNMLYVKFQKGFVVRQAEVDADYLIIKSALEIEKGSQCVVVVGEDIDLLVIKAASTNSENIFFLKPGRGKAEDVLYCATTLNIAPHMRDNILFLHVFSCCDTISALFRQGKKKFINVLNCNKL
;
A
#
# COMPACT_ATOMS: atom_id res chain seq x y z
N MET A 1 9.50 -24.21 -11.43
CA MET A 1 8.08 -24.29 -11.04
C MET A 1 7.92 -23.43 -9.78
N LEU A 2 7.51 -22.15 -9.93
CA LEU A 2 7.23 -21.29 -8.78
C LEU A 2 5.82 -21.61 -8.31
N ILE A 3 5.71 -22.38 -7.24
CA ILE A 3 4.43 -22.62 -6.56
C ILE A 3 4.08 -21.28 -5.91
N THR A 4 3.07 -20.58 -6.44
CA THR A 4 2.50 -19.41 -5.77
C THR A 4 1.71 -19.93 -4.56
N PRO A 5 2.14 -19.63 -3.33
CA PRO A 5 1.44 -20.12 -2.15
C PRO A 5 0.07 -19.44 -2.08
N LYS A 6 -0.99 -20.24 -2.17
CA LYS A 6 -2.36 -19.77 -1.89
C LYS A 6 -2.46 -19.52 -0.39
N ILE A 7 -2.89 -18.34 0.03
CA ILE A 7 -3.14 -18.05 1.45
C ILE A 7 -4.34 -18.91 1.88
N THR A 8 -4.09 -19.98 2.64
CA THR A 8 -5.11 -20.95 3.08
C THR A 8 -5.72 -20.62 4.44
N SER A 9 -5.11 -19.72 5.23
CA SER A 9 -5.62 -19.24 6.51
C SER A 9 -5.10 -17.85 6.83
N MET A 10 -5.96 -16.98 7.36
CA MET A 10 -5.60 -15.63 7.81
C MET A 10 -5.65 -15.49 9.34
N LYS A 11 -5.70 -16.60 10.07
CA LYS A 11 -5.77 -16.57 11.54
C LYS A 11 -4.53 -15.90 12.12
N GLY A 12 -4.72 -14.85 12.92
CA GLY A 12 -3.62 -14.05 13.48
C GLY A 12 -3.07 -12.97 12.53
N ALA A 13 -3.71 -12.73 11.38
CA ALA A 13 -3.28 -11.66 10.48
C ALA A 13 -3.49 -10.27 11.12
N THR A 14 -2.62 -9.33 10.72
CA THR A 14 -2.74 -7.92 11.06
C THR A 14 -3.31 -7.17 9.86
N VAL A 15 -4.35 -6.37 10.10
CA VAL A 15 -4.99 -5.51 9.09
C VAL A 15 -4.69 -4.06 9.42
N VAL A 16 -4.24 -3.29 8.44
CA VAL A 16 -3.97 -1.86 8.60
C VAL A 16 -4.98 -1.07 7.80
N PHE A 17 -5.74 -0.20 8.46
CA PHE A 17 -6.62 0.76 7.81
C PHE A 17 -5.94 2.13 7.72
N TYR A 18 -6.18 2.83 6.62
CA TYR A 18 -5.78 4.21 6.48
C TYR A 18 -6.77 5.11 7.23
N ASP A 19 -6.27 5.98 8.11
CA ASP A 19 -7.12 6.95 8.77
C ASP A 19 -7.40 8.15 7.88
N TYR A 20 -8.63 8.65 7.92
CA TYR A 20 -8.96 9.93 7.30
C TYR A 20 -9.25 10.94 8.40
N PRO A 21 -8.28 11.52 9.12
CA PRO A 21 -8.58 12.47 10.18
C PRO A 21 -9.32 13.71 9.65
N GLU A 22 -10.30 14.21 10.40
CA GLU A 22 -11.14 15.37 10.01
C GLU A 22 -10.30 16.64 9.90
N ASN A 23 -9.27 16.72 10.75
CA ASN A 23 -8.29 17.79 10.81
C ASN A 23 -7.02 17.41 10.05
N ALA A 24 -7.15 16.73 8.90
CA ALA A 24 -5.99 16.38 8.08
C ALA A 24 -5.12 17.62 7.89
N SER A 25 -3.95 17.59 8.51
CA SER A 25 -2.95 18.66 8.43
C SER A 25 -2.69 19.00 6.96
N LYS A 26 -2.11 20.17 6.70
CA LYS A 26 -1.72 20.66 5.36
C LYS A 26 -0.63 19.76 4.74
N SER A 27 -0.95 18.52 4.44
CA SER A 27 -0.13 17.55 3.74
C SER A 27 -0.47 17.55 2.26
N THR A 28 0.46 17.12 1.42
CA THR A 28 0.22 16.91 -0.02
C THR A 28 -0.96 15.95 -0.27
N LYS A 29 -1.19 14.97 0.62
CA LYS A 29 -2.31 14.03 0.54
C LYS A 29 -3.67 14.73 0.75
N SER A 30 -3.77 15.77 1.58
CA SER A 30 -5.05 16.47 1.78
C SER A 30 -5.44 17.32 0.56
N VAL A 31 -4.46 17.95 -0.12
CA VAL A 31 -4.68 18.68 -1.38
C VAL A 31 -5.21 17.75 -2.46
N GLU A 32 -4.56 16.60 -2.66
CA GLU A 32 -4.97 15.62 -3.66
C GLU A 32 -6.36 15.02 -3.35
N ARG A 33 -6.69 14.83 -2.06
CA ARG A 33 -8.05 14.42 -1.64
C ARG A 33 -9.11 15.45 -2.04
N ILE A 34 -8.86 16.74 -1.77
CA ILE A 34 -9.79 17.81 -2.12
C ILE A 34 -10.02 17.84 -3.63
N ARG A 35 -8.95 17.70 -4.43
CA ARG A 35 -9.05 17.65 -5.89
C ARG A 35 -9.96 16.51 -6.36
N ARG A 36 -9.82 15.31 -5.78
CA ARG A 36 -10.66 14.13 -6.13
C ARG A 36 -12.11 14.28 -5.68
N THR A 37 -12.35 14.83 -4.49
CA THR A 37 -13.71 15.04 -3.98
C THR A 37 -14.49 16.07 -4.80
N LYS A 38 -13.84 17.11 -5.34
CA LYS A 38 -14.49 18.10 -6.22
C LYS A 38 -15.04 17.51 -7.54
N LYS A 39 -14.64 16.28 -7.90
CA LYS A 39 -15.06 15.63 -9.15
C LYS A 39 -16.49 15.09 -9.09
N HIS A 40 -16.99 14.72 -7.90
CA HIS A 40 -18.28 14.03 -7.73
C HIS A 40 -19.01 14.52 -6.49
N ILE A 41 -20.28 14.92 -6.65
CA ILE A 41 -21.16 15.28 -5.53
C ILE A 41 -21.82 14.02 -5.01
N SER A 42 -21.63 13.70 -3.74
CA SER A 42 -22.16 12.51 -3.09
C SER A 42 -22.79 12.85 -1.75
N GLY A 43 -24.02 12.39 -1.55
CA GLY A 43 -24.76 12.57 -0.30
C GLY A 43 -24.14 11.79 0.86
N ASN A 44 -24.43 12.23 2.08
CA ASN A 44 -24.07 11.44 3.27
C ASN A 44 -24.91 10.18 3.30
N VAL A 45 -24.25 9.02 3.37
CA VAL A 45 -24.90 7.71 3.47
C VAL A 45 -24.80 7.23 4.90
N MET A 46 -25.94 6.92 5.51
CA MET A 46 -25.99 6.21 6.79
C MET A 46 -25.67 4.75 6.50
N LEU A 47 -24.41 4.37 6.74
CA LEU A 47 -23.98 2.99 6.60
C LEU A 47 -24.38 2.19 7.84
N ASP A 48 -24.96 1.03 7.59
CA ASP A 48 -25.16 -0.06 8.55
C ASP A 48 -24.82 -1.39 7.85
N GLU A 49 -24.51 -2.44 8.62
CA GLU A 49 -24.16 -3.77 8.09
C GLU A 49 -25.25 -4.36 7.19
N SER A 50 -26.51 -3.93 7.38
CA SER A 50 -27.67 -4.43 6.64
C SER A 50 -28.00 -3.64 5.35
N ILE A 51 -27.38 -2.47 5.13
CA ILE A 51 -27.75 -1.55 4.05
C ILE A 51 -26.82 -1.73 2.84
N SER A 52 -27.40 -2.06 1.68
CA SER A 52 -26.68 -2.03 0.41
C SER A 52 -26.57 -0.60 -0.13
N ALA A 53 -25.36 -0.14 -0.46
CA ALA A 53 -25.18 1.14 -1.11
C ALA A 53 -25.85 1.16 -2.49
N THR A 54 -26.76 2.10 -2.72
CA THR A 54 -27.51 2.27 -3.97
C THR A 54 -26.74 3.04 -5.05
N MET A 55 -25.52 3.49 -4.73
CA MET A 55 -24.66 4.30 -5.59
C MET A 55 -23.37 3.55 -5.93
N SER A 56 -22.68 3.98 -6.99
CA SER A 56 -21.39 3.40 -7.36
C SER A 56 -20.33 3.63 -6.29
N GLN A 57 -19.32 2.75 -6.26
CA GLN A 57 -18.19 2.88 -5.34
C GLN A 57 -17.46 4.21 -5.49
N GLU A 58 -17.27 4.71 -6.71
CA GLU A 58 -16.58 5.98 -6.96
C GLU A 58 -17.34 7.17 -6.34
N ILE A 59 -18.67 7.19 -6.47
CA ILE A 59 -19.53 8.23 -5.88
C ILE A 59 -19.56 8.07 -4.36
N PHE A 60 -19.72 6.86 -3.85
CA PHE A 60 -19.74 6.61 -2.42
C PHE A 60 -18.45 7.09 -1.75
N LEU A 61 -17.30 6.71 -2.31
CA LEU A 61 -15.98 7.04 -1.79
C LEU A 61 -15.57 8.49 -2.11
N SER A 62 -16.28 9.26 -2.94
CA SER A 62 -15.94 10.68 -3.13
C SER A 62 -16.20 11.50 -1.86
N ASN A 63 -17.20 11.11 -1.06
CA ASN A 63 -17.56 11.73 0.20
C ASN A 63 -16.68 11.20 1.35
N TYR A 64 -16.00 12.13 2.02
CA TYR A 64 -15.09 11.84 3.13
C TYR A 64 -15.80 11.21 4.35
N LYS A 65 -17.01 11.66 4.70
CA LYS A 65 -17.78 11.11 5.83
C LYS A 65 -18.19 9.67 5.54
N ASN A 66 -18.51 9.35 4.30
CA ASN A 66 -18.83 8.00 3.85
C ASN A 66 -17.61 7.07 3.95
N LYS A 67 -16.43 7.54 3.51
CA LYS A 67 -15.15 6.82 3.70
C LYS A 67 -14.86 6.53 5.17
N GLN A 68 -15.00 7.54 6.02
CA GLN A 68 -14.78 7.41 7.47
C GLN A 68 -15.71 6.38 8.09
N ARG A 69 -17.02 6.46 7.81
CA ARG A 69 -18.00 5.47 8.29
C ARG A 69 -17.67 4.05 7.83
N LEU A 70 -17.29 3.89 6.56
CA LEU A 70 -16.90 2.59 6.02
C LEU A 70 -15.68 2.02 6.75
N VAL A 71 -14.62 2.82 6.91
CA VAL A 71 -13.41 2.40 7.63
C VAL A 71 -13.73 2.04 9.08
N ASN A 72 -14.51 2.85 9.80
CA ASN A 72 -14.85 2.58 11.19
C ASN A 72 -15.68 1.29 11.35
N MET A 73 -16.64 1.06 10.46
CA MET A 73 -17.41 -0.18 10.44
C MET A 73 -16.52 -1.40 10.18
N LEU A 74 -15.64 -1.32 9.18
CA LEU A 74 -14.69 -2.39 8.89
C LEU A 74 -13.73 -2.62 10.06
N TYR A 75 -13.20 -1.54 10.66
CA TYR A 75 -12.30 -1.62 11.81
C TYR A 75 -12.91 -2.47 12.94
N VAL A 76 -14.14 -2.14 13.36
CA VAL A 76 -14.87 -2.89 14.40
C VAL A 76 -15.14 -4.34 13.98
N LYS A 77 -15.48 -4.57 12.71
CA LYS A 77 -15.79 -5.91 12.21
C LYS A 77 -14.55 -6.82 12.20
N PHE A 78 -13.41 -6.30 11.75
CA PHE A 78 -12.16 -7.05 11.69
C PHE A 78 -11.54 -7.28 13.07
N GLN A 79 -11.79 -6.42 14.06
CA GLN A 79 -11.32 -6.64 15.45
C GLN A 79 -11.82 -7.95 16.07
N LYS A 80 -12.92 -8.54 15.57
CA LYS A 80 -13.46 -9.81 16.07
C LYS A 80 -12.58 -11.04 15.73
N GLY A 81 -11.60 -10.91 14.84
CA GLY A 81 -10.75 -12.03 14.43
C GLY A 81 -9.32 -11.68 14.03
N PHE A 82 -8.96 -10.39 14.02
CA PHE A 82 -7.70 -9.88 13.52
C PHE A 82 -7.11 -8.83 14.46
N VAL A 83 -5.79 -8.67 14.40
CA VAL A 83 -5.14 -7.49 14.98
C VAL A 83 -5.35 -6.34 14.02
N VAL A 84 -6.06 -5.29 14.44
CA VAL A 84 -6.35 -4.14 13.58
C VAL A 84 -5.55 -2.93 14.02
N ARG A 85 -4.84 -2.31 13.08
CA ARG A 85 -4.08 -1.07 13.26
C ARG A 85 -4.64 0.02 12.34
N GLN A 86 -4.47 1.27 12.73
CA GLN A 86 -4.92 2.43 11.96
C GLN A 86 -3.75 3.39 11.74
N ALA A 87 -3.55 3.81 10.50
CA ALA A 87 -2.44 4.66 10.08
C ALA A 87 -2.87 6.12 10.00
N GLU A 88 -2.29 6.98 10.83
CA GLU A 88 -2.60 8.42 10.85
C GLU A 88 -2.11 9.16 9.60
N VAL A 89 -0.92 8.78 9.10
CA VAL A 89 -0.23 9.49 8.00
C VAL A 89 -0.07 8.61 6.77
N ASP A 90 0.51 7.42 6.93
CA ASP A 90 0.81 6.51 5.83
C ASP A 90 0.59 5.04 6.22
N ALA A 91 -0.34 4.38 5.52
CA ALA A 91 -0.62 2.97 5.75
C ALA A 91 0.51 2.09 5.22
N ASP A 92 1.18 2.47 4.13
CA ASP A 92 2.19 1.63 3.49
C ASP A 92 3.40 1.46 4.40
N TYR A 93 3.85 2.57 5.00
CA TYR A 93 4.88 2.53 6.04
C TYR A 93 4.45 1.70 7.25
N LEU A 94 3.22 1.88 7.75
CA LEU A 94 2.75 1.14 8.93
C LEU A 94 2.62 -0.37 8.66
N ILE A 95 2.24 -0.77 7.45
CA ILE A 95 2.19 -2.17 7.01
C ILE A 95 3.59 -2.78 7.06
N ILE A 96 4.59 -2.14 6.43
CA ILE A 96 5.96 -2.67 6.42
C ILE A 96 6.58 -2.67 7.83
N LYS A 97 6.35 -1.61 8.61
CA LYS A 97 6.79 -1.58 10.01
C LYS A 97 6.19 -2.72 10.83
N SER A 98 4.89 -2.98 10.68
CA SER A 98 4.22 -4.10 11.37
C SER A 98 4.78 -5.44 10.94
N ALA A 99 5.10 -5.62 9.65
CA ALA A 99 5.72 -6.86 9.17
C ALA A 99 7.09 -7.12 9.80
N LEU A 100 7.93 -6.09 9.94
CA LEU A 100 9.23 -6.17 10.63
C LEU A 100 9.10 -6.50 12.12
N GLU A 101 8.06 -5.99 12.79
CA GLU A 101 7.77 -6.33 14.19
C GLU A 101 7.35 -7.80 14.33
N ILE A 102 6.46 -8.28 13.45
CA ILE A 102 5.94 -9.66 13.47
C ILE A 102 7.05 -10.68 13.14
N GLU A 103 7.94 -10.32 12.21
CA GLU A 103 9.05 -11.18 11.79
C GLU A 103 9.95 -11.59 12.97
N LYS A 104 10.17 -10.71 13.95
CA LYS A 104 11.02 -11.01 15.11
C LYS A 104 10.58 -12.26 15.90
N GLY A 105 9.31 -12.63 15.82
CA GLY A 105 8.75 -13.82 16.44
C GLY A 105 8.19 -14.85 15.46
N SER A 106 8.37 -14.66 14.14
CA SER A 106 7.74 -15.48 13.11
C SER A 106 8.75 -15.93 12.06
N GLN A 107 8.67 -17.18 11.61
CA GLN A 107 9.57 -17.70 10.57
C GLN A 107 9.26 -17.17 9.17
N CYS A 108 8.05 -16.66 8.94
CA CYS A 108 7.62 -16.15 7.65
C CYS A 108 6.52 -15.11 7.83
N VAL A 109 6.63 -13.99 7.12
CA VAL A 109 5.64 -12.91 7.08
C VAL A 109 5.32 -12.57 5.64
N VAL A 110 4.03 -12.53 5.29
CA VAL A 110 3.55 -12.15 3.97
C VAL A 110 2.83 -10.81 4.05
N VAL A 111 3.38 -9.80 3.41
CA VAL A 111 2.73 -8.51 3.18
C VAL A 111 1.89 -8.64 1.92
N VAL A 112 0.58 -8.40 2.03
CA VAL A 112 -0.34 -8.48 0.89
C VAL A 112 -0.77 -7.07 0.50
N GLY A 113 -0.61 -6.72 -0.78
CA GLY A 113 -1.08 -5.43 -1.28
C GLY A 113 -0.89 -5.27 -2.78
N GLU A 114 -1.67 -4.39 -3.39
CA GLU A 114 -1.52 -4.09 -4.81
C GLU A 114 -0.48 -2.99 -5.08
N ASP A 115 -0.20 -2.14 -4.10
CA ASP A 115 0.67 -0.98 -4.28
C ASP A 115 2.15 -1.39 -4.41
N ILE A 116 2.84 -0.84 -5.40
CA ILE A 116 4.27 -1.07 -5.59
C ILE A 116 5.09 -0.36 -4.50
N ASP A 117 4.53 0.68 -3.88
CA ASP A 117 5.18 1.44 -2.82
C ASP A 117 5.47 0.53 -1.62
N LEU A 118 4.61 -0.46 -1.34
CA LEU A 118 4.87 -1.50 -0.33
C LEU A 118 6.15 -2.30 -0.62
N LEU A 119 6.35 -2.68 -1.88
CA LEU A 119 7.54 -3.44 -2.30
C LEU A 119 8.81 -2.59 -2.22
N VAL A 120 8.72 -1.32 -2.59
CA VAL A 120 9.82 -0.36 -2.51
C VAL A 120 10.20 -0.09 -1.06
N ILE A 121 9.21 0.20 -0.19
CA ILE A 121 9.43 0.45 1.24
C ILE A 121 10.00 -0.80 1.91
N LYS A 122 9.49 -2.00 1.60
CA LYS A 122 10.07 -3.27 2.06
C LYS A 122 11.55 -3.38 1.67
N ALA A 123 11.86 -3.20 0.38
CA ALA A 123 13.22 -3.36 -0.12
C ALA A 123 14.20 -2.34 0.48
N ALA A 124 13.73 -1.12 0.77
CA ALA A 124 14.49 -0.10 1.48
C ALA A 124 14.68 -0.41 2.96
N SER A 125 13.71 -1.09 3.58
CA SER A 125 13.69 -1.32 5.04
C SER A 125 14.42 -2.58 5.47
N THR A 126 14.47 -3.62 4.61
CA THR A 126 15.06 -4.91 4.99
C THR A 126 15.44 -5.78 3.79
N ASN A 127 16.45 -6.62 4.01
CA ASN A 127 16.88 -7.67 3.08
C ASN A 127 16.40 -9.05 3.48
N SER A 128 15.56 -9.13 4.52
CA SER A 128 15.06 -10.39 5.04
C SER A 128 14.43 -11.25 3.95
N GLU A 129 14.85 -12.52 3.93
CA GLU A 129 14.26 -13.58 3.12
C GLU A 129 12.95 -14.12 3.73
N ASN A 130 12.67 -13.79 4.98
CA ASN A 130 11.47 -14.24 5.71
C ASN A 130 10.27 -13.32 5.48
N ILE A 131 10.48 -12.10 4.94
CA ILE A 131 9.40 -11.19 4.58
C ILE A 131 9.17 -11.25 3.07
N PHE A 132 7.95 -11.60 2.70
CA PHE A 132 7.48 -11.71 1.32
C PHE A 132 6.46 -10.61 1.01
N PHE A 133 6.42 -10.17 -0.24
CA PHE A 133 5.36 -9.30 -0.74
C PHE A 133 4.52 -10.07 -1.76
N LEU A 134 3.24 -10.24 -1.47
CA LEU A 134 2.26 -10.86 -2.37
C LEU A 134 1.44 -9.75 -3.01
N LYS A 135 1.56 -9.62 -4.33
CA LYS A 135 0.68 -8.79 -5.15
C LYS A 135 -0.47 -9.65 -5.67
N PRO A 136 -1.72 -9.40 -5.21
CA PRO A 136 -2.87 -10.12 -5.74
C PRO A 136 -3.04 -9.89 -7.25
N GLY A 137 -3.37 -10.95 -7.97
CA GLY A 137 -3.71 -10.87 -9.38
C GLY A 137 -5.06 -10.18 -9.61
N ARG A 138 -5.25 -9.57 -10.78
CA ARG A 138 -6.55 -9.01 -11.21
C ARG A 138 -7.15 -9.83 -12.34
N GLY A 139 -8.43 -10.18 -12.22
CA GLY A 139 -9.16 -10.93 -13.25
C GLY A 139 -8.62 -12.35 -13.42
N LYS A 140 -8.02 -12.64 -14.58
CA LYS A 140 -7.39 -13.94 -14.87
C LYS A 140 -5.89 -13.99 -14.52
N ALA A 141 -5.30 -12.88 -14.12
CA ALA A 141 -3.90 -12.85 -13.72
C ALA A 141 -3.73 -13.57 -12.37
N GLU A 142 -2.66 -14.33 -12.24
CA GLU A 142 -2.28 -15.00 -10.98
C GLU A 142 -1.65 -14.01 -10.00
N ASP A 143 -1.65 -14.41 -8.72
CA ASP A 143 -0.92 -13.68 -7.68
C ASP A 143 0.59 -13.77 -7.93
N VAL A 144 1.31 -12.70 -7.64
CA VAL A 144 2.78 -12.64 -7.80
C VAL A 144 3.43 -12.45 -6.44
N LEU A 145 4.33 -13.36 -6.08
CA LEU A 145 5.11 -13.31 -4.85
C LEU A 145 6.52 -12.76 -5.13
N TYR A 146 6.93 -11.78 -4.34
CA TYR A 146 8.25 -11.16 -4.39
C TYR A 146 8.98 -11.39 -3.07
N CYS A 147 10.22 -11.87 -3.13
CA CYS A 147 11.14 -11.90 -2.00
C CYS A 147 12.49 -11.27 -2.37
N ALA A 148 13.42 -11.23 -1.41
CA ALA A 148 14.74 -10.63 -1.63
C ALA A 148 15.48 -11.26 -2.82
N THR A 149 15.40 -12.59 -2.98
CA THR A 149 16.05 -13.32 -4.07
C THR A 149 15.37 -13.07 -5.42
N THR A 150 14.03 -13.03 -5.47
CA THR A 150 13.28 -12.74 -6.72
C THR A 150 13.53 -11.33 -7.23
N LEU A 151 13.72 -10.36 -6.33
CA LEU A 151 13.98 -8.97 -6.69
C LEU A 151 15.36 -8.77 -7.33
N ASN A 152 16.36 -9.58 -6.92
CA ASN A 152 17.74 -9.53 -7.43
C ASN A 152 18.30 -8.11 -7.60
N ILE A 153 17.95 -7.20 -6.67
CA ILE A 153 18.38 -5.80 -6.70
C ILE A 153 19.82 -5.74 -6.19
N ALA A 154 20.72 -5.17 -6.99
CA ALA A 154 22.11 -4.96 -6.59
C ALA A 154 22.18 -4.09 -5.32
N PRO A 155 23.13 -4.34 -4.39
CA PRO A 155 23.19 -3.63 -3.10
C PRO A 155 23.13 -2.09 -3.23
N HIS A 156 23.93 -1.50 -4.12
CA HIS A 156 23.95 -0.05 -4.36
C HIS A 156 22.60 0.51 -4.88
N MET A 157 21.83 -0.26 -5.65
CA MET A 157 20.49 0.16 -6.09
C MET A 157 19.48 0.11 -4.95
N ARG A 158 19.69 -0.77 -3.98
CA ARG A 158 18.83 -0.89 -2.80
C ARG A 158 19.04 0.27 -1.84
N ASP A 159 20.29 0.60 -1.54
CA ASP A 159 20.63 1.73 -0.67
C ASP A 159 20.08 3.03 -1.22
N ASN A 160 19.97 3.10 -2.55
CA ASN A 160 19.41 4.24 -3.27
C ASN A 160 17.94 4.04 -3.69
N ILE A 161 17.23 2.96 -3.32
CA ILE A 161 15.94 2.61 -3.95
C ILE A 161 14.86 3.67 -3.74
N LEU A 162 14.84 4.34 -2.59
CA LEU A 162 13.91 5.44 -2.31
C LEU A 162 14.22 6.65 -3.21
N PHE A 163 15.50 6.96 -3.38
CA PHE A 163 15.94 7.97 -4.34
C PHE A 163 15.50 7.57 -5.75
N LEU A 164 15.75 6.32 -6.17
CA LEU A 164 15.34 5.83 -7.49
C LEU A 164 13.83 5.93 -7.72
N HIS A 165 13.05 5.58 -6.70
CA HIS A 165 11.60 5.60 -6.74
C HIS A 165 11.04 7.02 -6.93
N VAL A 166 11.54 7.99 -6.15
CA VAL A 166 11.15 9.41 -6.29
C VAL A 166 11.34 9.93 -7.71
N PHE A 167 12.46 9.58 -8.35
CA PHE A 167 12.77 10.05 -9.70
C PHE A 167 12.09 9.25 -10.82
N SER A 168 11.78 7.97 -10.58
CA SER A 168 11.24 7.08 -11.60
C SER A 168 9.71 7.04 -11.64
N CYS A 169 9.02 7.23 -10.51
CA CYS A 169 7.55 7.25 -10.46
C CYS A 169 7.05 7.52 -9.02
N CYS A 170 6.69 8.76 -8.67
CA CYS A 170 5.81 8.99 -7.53
C CYS A 170 4.53 9.63 -8.04
N ASP A 171 3.37 9.13 -7.62
CA ASP A 171 2.03 9.65 -7.97
C ASP A 171 1.83 11.14 -7.59
N THR A 172 2.75 11.69 -6.81
CA THR A 172 2.67 13.05 -6.24
C THR A 172 3.79 13.99 -6.69
N ILE A 173 4.87 13.49 -7.30
CA ILE A 173 5.99 14.32 -7.76
C ILE A 173 6.15 14.09 -9.26
N SER A 174 5.99 15.18 -10.02
CA SER A 174 6.24 15.23 -11.46
C SER A 174 7.56 14.54 -11.78
N ALA A 175 7.48 13.38 -12.46
CA ALA A 175 8.64 12.75 -13.09
C ALA A 175 9.45 13.82 -13.82
N LEU A 176 10.77 13.76 -13.72
CA LEU A 176 11.67 14.75 -14.33
C LEU A 176 11.28 14.91 -15.81
N PHE A 177 10.89 16.12 -16.21
CA PHE A 177 10.29 16.38 -17.51
C PHE A 177 11.21 15.83 -18.62
N ARG A 178 10.67 14.93 -19.47
CA ARG A 178 11.36 14.23 -20.58
C ARG A 178 12.41 13.17 -20.18
N GLN A 179 12.49 12.77 -18.92
CA GLN A 179 13.31 11.62 -18.51
C GLN A 179 12.40 10.42 -18.24
N GLY A 180 12.37 9.47 -19.18
CA GLY A 180 11.63 8.21 -19.00
C GLY A 180 12.35 7.26 -18.03
N LYS A 181 11.59 6.36 -17.39
CA LYS A 181 12.06 5.36 -16.38
C LYS A 181 13.35 4.65 -16.79
N LYS A 182 13.45 4.20 -18.05
CA LYS A 182 14.63 3.49 -18.58
C LYS A 182 15.89 4.36 -18.65
N LYS A 183 15.75 5.65 -18.96
CA LYS A 183 16.89 6.56 -19.10
C LYS A 183 17.51 6.86 -17.73
N PHE A 184 16.68 6.97 -16.69
CA PHE A 184 17.15 7.16 -15.32
C PHE A 184 17.89 5.94 -14.77
N ILE A 185 17.36 4.72 -14.99
CA ILE A 185 18.02 3.46 -14.59
C ILE A 185 19.40 3.34 -15.24
N ASN A 186 19.53 3.68 -16.53
CA ASN A 186 20.82 3.65 -17.22
C ASN A 186 21.83 4.64 -16.63
N VAL A 187 21.40 5.84 -16.25
CA VAL A 187 22.28 6.85 -15.63
C VAL A 187 22.81 6.38 -14.27
N LEU A 188 21.98 5.69 -13.48
CA LEU A 188 22.42 5.15 -12.18
C LEU A 188 23.44 4.02 -12.35
N ASN A 189 23.18 3.11 -13.29
CA ASN A 189 24.09 1.99 -13.58
C ASN A 189 25.46 2.47 -14.09
N CYS A 190 25.50 3.56 -14.87
CA CYS A 190 26.74 4.11 -15.41
C CYS A 190 27.57 4.88 -14.39
N ASN A 191 26.94 5.51 -13.39
CA ASN A 191 27.65 6.37 -12.44
C ASN A 191 28.10 5.68 -11.15
N LYS A 192 27.76 4.39 -10.94
CA LYS A 192 28.09 3.63 -9.71
C LYS A 192 27.97 4.51 -8.45
N LEU A 193 26.83 5.18 -8.30
CA LEU A 193 26.47 5.84 -7.04
C LEU A 193 26.39 4.81 -5.92
#